data_AF-A0AAJ4T6V7-F1
#
_entry.id   AF-A0AAJ4T6V7-F1
#
_cell.length_a   1.000
_cell.length_b   1.000
_cell.length_c   1.000
_cell.angle_alpha   90.00
_cell.angle_beta   90.00
_cell.angle_gamma   90.00
#
_symmetry.space_group_name_H-M   'P 1'
#
loop_
_entity.id
_entity.type
_entity.pdbx_description
1 polymer ?
#
loop_
_entity_poly.entity_id
_entity_poly.type
_entity_poly.pdbx_seq_one_letter_code
_entity_poly.pdbx_strand_id
1 'polypeptide(L)'
;MSNPWFRMYSEFAHDPKVQMLPEVMQRRYVMLMCMRCSNALVTLQEDEIAFHLRIDAAQLEETKALFVAKGFINEAWELLNWEKRQFSSDTSAQRVAKHRAAKKAAEEAARNGGVTLPQQKSNALDTDTDTDTDTEKNKDHTAVPAAAAAPKYSAQADLVASGVTQQTAADWLALRKTKKAPVSKTALDSIKREAETAGMTLDSTLALCCTRGWQGFKAEWVLPPAGNAQRAGPPQASRHSNFDKIDYHEGIQNGRIA
;
A
#
# COMPACT_ATOMS: atom_id res chain seq x y z
N MET A 1 -14.45 -4.44 -17.77
CA MET A 1 -14.29 -4.24 -16.31
C MET A 1 -13.41 -3.02 -16.09
N SER A 2 -13.93 -1.96 -15.45
CA SER A 2 -13.22 -0.67 -15.39
C SER A 2 -12.11 -0.75 -14.35
N ASN A 3 -10.87 -0.51 -14.77
CA ASN A 3 -9.72 -0.44 -13.88
C ASN A 3 -9.35 1.04 -13.64
N PRO A 4 -9.06 1.45 -12.39
CA PRO A 4 -8.68 2.83 -12.09
C PRO A 4 -7.24 3.17 -12.51
N TRP A 5 -6.45 2.18 -12.90
CA TRP A 5 -5.04 2.33 -13.27
C TRP A 5 -4.63 1.21 -14.24
N PHE A 6 -3.60 1.46 -15.04
CA PHE A 6 -2.93 0.46 -15.87
C PHE A 6 -1.43 0.49 -15.59
N ARG A 7 -0.73 -0.62 -15.83
CA ARG A 7 0.72 -0.69 -15.67
C ARG A 7 1.42 -0.06 -16.87
N MET A 8 2.20 0.98 -16.61
CA MET A 8 3.13 1.56 -17.59
C MET A 8 4.53 1.02 -17.32
N TYR A 9 5.12 0.37 -18.32
CA TYR A 9 6.44 -0.26 -18.20
C TYR A 9 7.54 0.73 -18.61
N SER A 10 8.73 0.59 -18.00
CA SER A 10 9.92 1.39 -18.36
C SER A 10 10.31 1.24 -19.82
N GLU A 11 9.94 0.11 -20.44
CA GLU A 11 10.08 -0.14 -21.88
C GLU A 11 9.56 0.99 -22.76
N PHE A 12 8.54 1.72 -22.30
CA PHE A 12 7.98 2.84 -23.04
C PHE A 12 9.04 3.91 -23.40
N ALA A 13 10.05 4.11 -22.55
CA ALA A 13 11.10 5.10 -22.77
C ALA A 13 12.12 4.70 -23.86
N HIS A 14 12.21 3.41 -24.20
CA HIS A 14 13.22 2.90 -25.11
C HIS A 14 12.67 1.96 -26.19
N ASP A 15 11.34 1.76 -26.26
CA ASP A 15 10.69 1.02 -27.34
C ASP A 15 10.82 1.81 -28.66
N PRO A 16 11.51 1.26 -29.68
CA PRO A 16 11.70 1.95 -30.96
C PRO A 16 10.37 2.35 -31.62
N LYS A 17 9.31 1.54 -31.48
CA LYS A 17 8.01 1.85 -32.10
C LYS A 17 7.38 3.08 -31.49
N VAL A 18 7.51 3.27 -30.17
CA VAL A 18 6.94 4.40 -29.44
C VAL A 18 7.82 5.63 -29.62
N GLN A 19 9.14 5.48 -29.52
CA GLN A 19 10.09 6.60 -29.62
C GLN A 19 10.18 7.18 -31.05
N MET A 20 9.83 6.40 -32.08
CA MET A 20 9.69 6.91 -33.45
C MET A 20 8.43 7.75 -33.67
N LEU A 21 7.50 7.82 -32.70
CA LEU A 21 6.30 8.65 -32.81
C LEU A 21 6.58 10.08 -32.36
N PRO A 22 5.98 11.10 -32.99
CA PRO A 22 5.93 12.44 -32.44
C PRO A 22 5.27 12.45 -31.05
N GLU A 23 5.68 13.38 -30.18
CA GLU A 23 5.16 13.48 -28.79
C GLU A 23 3.63 13.59 -28.73
N VAL A 24 3.03 14.28 -29.71
CA VAL A 24 1.56 14.39 -29.84
C VAL A 24 0.92 13.01 -29.97
N MET A 25 1.50 12.13 -30.79
CA MET A 25 1.02 10.76 -30.99
C MET A 25 1.31 9.89 -29.76
N GLN A 26 2.45 10.07 -29.10
CA GLN A 26 2.74 9.36 -27.84
C GLN A 26 1.69 9.69 -26.76
N ARG A 27 1.34 10.98 -26.60
CA ARG A 27 0.25 11.41 -25.69
C ARG A 27 -1.08 10.77 -26.09
N ARG A 28 -1.44 10.79 -27.38
CA ARG A 28 -2.68 10.18 -27.89
C ARG A 28 -2.72 8.67 -27.58
N TYR A 29 -1.60 7.97 -27.73
CA TYR A 29 -1.49 6.55 -27.41
C TYR A 29 -1.72 6.26 -25.91
N VAL A 30 -1.09 7.04 -25.03
CA VAL A 30 -1.32 6.93 -23.57
C VAL A 30 -2.78 7.21 -23.22
N MET A 31 -3.42 8.21 -23.84
CA MET A 31 -4.84 8.49 -23.64
C MET A 31 -5.74 7.34 -24.08
N LEU A 32 -5.44 6.68 -25.20
CA LEU A 32 -6.15 5.46 -25.64
C LEU A 32 -6.01 4.32 -24.62
N MET A 33 -4.82 4.14 -24.02
CA MET A 33 -4.63 3.17 -22.92
C MET A 33 -5.53 3.50 -21.72
N CYS A 34 -5.62 4.78 -21.32
CA CYS A 34 -6.52 5.21 -20.25
C CYS A 34 -7.99 4.89 -20.57
N MET A 35 -8.43 5.18 -21.79
CA MET A 35 -9.81 4.93 -22.23
C MET A 35 -10.14 3.43 -22.32
N ARG A 36 -9.18 2.60 -22.73
CA ARG A 36 -9.34 1.13 -22.67
C ARG A 36 -9.44 0.66 -21.23
N CYS A 37 -8.64 1.23 -20.33
CA CYS A 37 -8.65 0.91 -18.90
C CYS A 37 -10.01 1.16 -18.24
N SER A 38 -10.68 2.25 -18.60
CA SER A 38 -12.06 2.55 -18.14
C SER A 38 -13.15 1.77 -18.87
N ASN A 39 -12.81 0.95 -19.88
CA ASN A 39 -13.70 0.35 -20.91
C ASN A 39 -14.55 1.36 -21.68
N ALA A 40 -14.20 2.65 -21.68
CA ALA A 40 -14.89 3.61 -22.51
C ALA A 40 -14.70 3.25 -24.00
N LEU A 41 -13.53 2.72 -24.37
CA LEU A 41 -13.18 2.50 -25.77
C LEU A 41 -14.08 1.52 -26.56
N VAL A 42 -14.78 0.59 -25.90
CA VAL A 42 -15.63 -0.41 -26.60
C VAL A 42 -17.02 0.15 -26.93
N THR A 43 -17.44 1.19 -26.21
CA THR A 43 -18.80 1.74 -26.29
C THR A 43 -18.85 3.09 -27.00
N LEU A 44 -17.71 3.77 -27.13
CA LEU A 44 -17.66 5.13 -27.66
C LEU A 44 -17.64 5.15 -29.18
N GLN A 45 -18.42 6.07 -29.75
CA GLN A 45 -18.36 6.41 -31.17
C GLN A 45 -17.10 7.23 -31.48
N GLU A 46 -16.69 7.28 -32.74
CA GLU A 46 -15.45 7.97 -33.16
C GLU A 46 -15.45 9.46 -32.78
N ASP A 47 -16.62 10.11 -32.80
CA ASP A 47 -16.80 11.50 -32.36
C ASP A 47 -16.48 11.71 -30.87
N GLU A 48 -16.83 10.74 -30.03
CA GLU A 48 -16.55 10.81 -28.59
C GLU A 48 -15.07 10.53 -28.30
N ILE A 49 -14.43 9.66 -29.10
CA ILE A 49 -12.98 9.43 -29.04
C ILE A 49 -12.24 10.73 -29.41
N ALA A 50 -12.66 11.42 -30.48
CA ALA A 50 -12.11 12.72 -30.85
C ALA A 50 -12.24 13.76 -29.72
N PHE A 51 -13.40 13.82 -29.08
CA PHE A 51 -13.66 14.69 -27.93
C PHE A 51 -12.70 14.40 -26.76
N HIS A 52 -12.52 13.13 -26.39
CA HIS A 52 -11.61 12.75 -25.30
C HIS A 52 -10.14 13.01 -25.61
N LEU A 53 -9.72 12.83 -26.86
CA LEU A 53 -8.37 13.12 -27.32
C LEU A 53 -8.12 14.64 -27.47
N ARG A 54 -9.20 15.44 -27.53
CA ARG A 54 -9.23 16.88 -27.81
C ARG A 54 -8.67 17.21 -29.19
N ILE A 55 -9.14 16.50 -30.20
CA ILE A 55 -8.71 16.64 -31.60
C ILE A 55 -9.93 16.76 -32.51
N ASP A 56 -9.71 17.24 -33.73
CA ASP A 56 -10.72 17.22 -34.78
C ASP A 56 -10.81 15.84 -35.47
N ALA A 57 -11.84 15.65 -36.29
CA ALA A 57 -12.06 14.39 -37.00
C ALA A 57 -10.94 14.07 -38.02
N ALA A 58 -10.33 15.08 -38.65
CA ALA A 58 -9.26 14.86 -39.61
C ALA A 58 -7.98 14.31 -38.94
N GLN A 59 -7.65 14.86 -37.76
CA GLN A 59 -6.54 14.40 -36.93
C GLN A 59 -6.81 13.04 -36.30
N LEU A 60 -8.08 12.70 -36.03
CA LEU A 60 -8.45 11.37 -35.55
C LEU A 60 -8.15 10.31 -36.61
N GLU A 61 -8.55 10.54 -37.86
CA GLU A 61 -8.27 9.66 -38.99
C GLU A 61 -6.77 9.45 -39.21
N GLU A 62 -5.98 10.54 -39.19
CA GLU A 62 -4.52 10.46 -39.28
C GLU A 62 -3.93 9.62 -38.14
N THR A 63 -4.41 9.83 -36.91
CA THR A 63 -3.98 9.07 -35.73
C THR A 63 -4.32 7.58 -35.88
N LYS A 64 -5.53 7.28 -36.33
CA LYS A 64 -6.02 5.91 -36.54
C LYS A 64 -5.17 5.20 -37.60
N ALA A 65 -4.96 5.83 -38.75
CA ALA A 65 -4.14 5.30 -39.84
C ALA A 65 -2.71 4.98 -39.37
N LEU A 66 -2.09 5.91 -38.63
CA LEU A 66 -0.73 5.73 -38.12
C LEU A 66 -0.65 4.58 -37.10
N PHE A 67 -1.58 4.51 -36.16
CA PHE A 67 -1.57 3.48 -35.11
C PHE A 67 -1.90 2.09 -35.65
N VAL A 68 -2.77 1.97 -36.65
CA VAL A 68 -3.00 0.72 -37.37
C VAL A 68 -1.74 0.31 -38.13
N ALA A 69 -1.11 1.22 -38.88
CA ALA A 69 0.11 0.93 -39.65
C ALA A 69 1.29 0.47 -38.77
N LYS A 70 1.43 1.02 -37.56
CA LYS A 70 2.47 0.62 -36.60
C LYS A 70 2.11 -0.61 -35.76
N GLY A 71 0.85 -1.05 -35.82
CA GLY A 71 0.34 -2.21 -35.08
C GLY A 71 0.13 -1.95 -33.58
N PHE A 72 -0.32 -0.74 -33.22
CA PHE A 72 -0.72 -0.41 -31.85
C PHE A 72 -2.20 -0.72 -31.59
N ILE A 73 -3.06 -0.50 -32.59
CA ILE A 73 -4.51 -0.73 -32.52
C ILE A 73 -5.01 -1.52 -33.75
N ASN A 74 -6.19 -2.13 -33.64
CA ASN A 74 -6.94 -2.65 -34.78
C ASN A 74 -7.97 -1.63 -35.32
N GLU A 75 -8.71 -2.00 -36.37
CA GLU A 75 -9.77 -1.15 -36.97
C GLU A 75 -10.91 -0.81 -36.01
N ALA A 76 -11.14 -1.68 -35.01
CA ALA A 76 -12.14 -1.52 -33.95
C ALA A 76 -11.60 -0.76 -32.72
N TRP A 77 -10.49 -0.02 -32.87
CA TRP A 77 -9.81 0.74 -31.82
C TRP A 77 -9.23 -0.10 -30.67
N GLU A 78 -9.23 -1.43 -30.73
CA GLU A 78 -8.70 -2.28 -29.67
C GLU A 78 -7.17 -2.27 -29.65
N LEU A 79 -6.60 -2.07 -28.46
CA LEU A 79 -5.15 -2.09 -28.26
C LEU A 79 -4.58 -3.49 -28.37
N LEU A 80 -3.63 -3.67 -29.29
CA LEU A 80 -2.92 -4.93 -29.48
C LEU A 80 -1.97 -5.21 -28.30
N ASN A 81 -1.82 -6.49 -27.94
CA ASN A 81 -1.00 -6.95 -26.80
C ASN A 81 -1.40 -6.39 -25.42
N TRP A 82 -2.61 -5.83 -25.27
CA TRP A 82 -3.10 -5.31 -23.99
C TRP A 82 -3.10 -6.36 -22.88
N GLU A 83 -3.65 -7.55 -23.14
CA GLU A 83 -3.76 -8.63 -22.14
C GLU A 83 -2.42 -9.19 -21.68
N LYS A 84 -1.39 -9.16 -22.55
CA LYS A 84 -0.03 -9.56 -22.17
C LYS A 84 0.60 -8.58 -21.19
N ARG A 85 0.20 -7.31 -21.24
CA ARG A 85 0.74 -6.23 -20.42
C ARG A 85 -0.13 -5.91 -19.20
N GLN A 86 -1.43 -6.21 -19.25
CA GLN A 86 -2.38 -5.96 -18.16
C GLN A 86 -2.91 -7.30 -17.65
N PHE A 87 -2.43 -7.72 -16.48
CA PHE A 87 -2.79 -9.01 -15.90
C PHE A 87 -4.24 -8.99 -15.41
N SER A 88 -4.98 -10.08 -15.68
CA SER A 88 -6.36 -10.26 -15.20
C SER A 88 -6.47 -10.27 -13.66
N SER A 89 -5.37 -10.54 -12.95
CA SER A 89 -5.28 -10.46 -11.49
C SER A 89 -5.33 -9.03 -10.93
N ASP A 90 -5.04 -8.00 -11.75
CA ASP A 90 -5.17 -6.60 -11.35
C ASP A 90 -6.63 -6.16 -11.20
N THR A 91 -7.54 -6.90 -11.85
CA THR A 91 -8.99 -6.78 -11.65
C THR A 91 -9.40 -7.42 -10.33
N SER A 92 -9.34 -6.66 -9.24
CA SER A 92 -9.82 -7.11 -7.92
C SER A 92 -11.35 -7.33 -7.84
N ALA A 93 -12.10 -6.92 -8.87
CA ALA A 93 -13.56 -6.93 -8.92
C ALA A 93 -14.17 -8.32 -8.61
N GLN A 94 -13.66 -9.39 -9.23
CA GLN A 94 -14.18 -10.74 -9.00
C GLN A 94 -13.87 -11.24 -7.59
N ARG A 95 -12.66 -10.98 -7.09
CA ARG A 95 -12.27 -11.34 -5.72
C ARG A 95 -13.11 -10.61 -4.68
N VAL A 96 -13.32 -9.30 -4.87
CA VAL A 96 -14.14 -8.46 -3.97
C VAL A 96 -15.61 -8.87 -4.05
N ALA A 97 -16.14 -9.19 -5.24
CA ALA A 97 -17.50 -9.68 -5.41
C ALA A 97 -17.71 -11.02 -4.68
N LYS A 98 -16.80 -11.98 -4.84
CA LYS A 98 -16.85 -13.27 -4.12
C LYS A 98 -16.78 -13.08 -2.61
N HIS A 99 -15.89 -12.21 -2.13
CA HIS A 99 -15.77 -11.89 -0.70
C HIS A 99 -17.05 -11.23 -0.15
N ARG A 100 -17.63 -10.28 -0.88
CA ARG A 100 -18.89 -9.62 -0.49
C ARG A 100 -20.05 -10.60 -0.48
N ALA A 101 -20.15 -11.49 -1.48
CA ALA A 101 -21.16 -12.53 -1.55
C ALA A 101 -21.02 -13.52 -0.37
N ALA A 102 -19.80 -13.96 -0.07
CA ALA A 102 -19.52 -14.83 1.08
C ALA A 102 -19.87 -14.16 2.42
N LYS A 103 -19.52 -12.89 2.60
CA LYS A 103 -19.87 -12.12 3.80
C LYS A 103 -21.39 -11.96 3.94
N LYS A 104 -22.08 -11.65 2.84
CA LYS A 104 -23.54 -11.52 2.82
C LYS A 104 -24.23 -12.86 3.15
N ALA A 105 -23.75 -13.96 2.59
CA ALA A 105 -24.25 -15.30 2.89
C ALA A 105 -24.01 -15.70 4.36
N ALA A 106 -22.85 -15.36 4.94
CA ALA A 106 -22.56 -15.59 6.35
C ALA A 106 -23.44 -14.74 7.27
N GLU A 107 -23.68 -13.47 6.93
CA GLU A 107 -24.59 -12.57 7.65
C GLU A 107 -26.06 -13.05 7.55
N GLU A 108 -26.49 -13.57 6.40
CA GLU A 108 -27.83 -14.18 6.21
C GLU A 108 -27.97 -15.50 6.98
N ALA A 109 -26.95 -16.35 6.99
CA ALA A 109 -26.94 -17.58 7.78
C ALA A 109 -26.99 -17.30 9.30
N ALA A 110 -26.25 -16.29 9.77
CA ALA A 110 -26.29 -15.87 11.17
C ALA A 110 -27.65 -15.27 11.57
N ARG A 111 -28.35 -14.58 10.66
CA ARG A 111 -29.71 -14.07 10.89
C ARG A 111 -30.78 -15.16 10.91
N ASN A 112 -30.57 -16.25 10.17
CA ASN A 112 -31.52 -17.36 10.07
C ASN A 112 -31.24 -18.48 11.10
N GLY A 113 -30.25 -18.31 11.99
CA GLY A 113 -29.82 -19.31 12.99
C GLY A 113 -30.73 -19.46 14.23
N GLY A 114 -31.99 -19.02 14.16
CA GLY A 114 -32.99 -19.28 15.19
C GLY A 114 -34.01 -20.28 14.67
N VAL A 115 -33.97 -21.51 15.20
CA VAL A 115 -34.85 -22.66 14.92
C VAL A 115 -34.39 -23.56 13.76
N THR A 116 -33.56 -24.56 14.07
CA THR A 116 -33.86 -26.00 13.85
C THR A 116 -32.76 -26.88 14.46
N LEU A 117 -33.18 -28.02 15.01
CA LEU A 117 -32.43 -28.96 15.84
C LEU A 117 -31.34 -29.73 15.06
N PRO A 118 -30.26 -30.21 15.73
CA PRO A 118 -29.11 -30.83 15.06
C PRO A 118 -29.37 -32.30 14.73
N GLN A 119 -29.00 -32.74 13.53
CA GLN A 119 -28.91 -34.15 13.18
C GLN A 119 -27.52 -34.51 12.63
N GLN A 120 -26.85 -35.38 13.38
CA GLN A 120 -25.61 -36.13 13.10
C GLN A 120 -25.91 -37.30 12.11
N LYS A 121 -25.04 -37.88 11.25
CA LYS A 121 -23.58 -37.90 11.01
C LYS A 121 -23.31 -38.26 9.53
N SER A 122 -22.15 -37.92 8.97
CA SER A 122 -21.23 -38.88 8.31
C SER A 122 -19.89 -38.21 7.90
N ASN A 123 -18.82 -39.01 7.95
CA ASN A 123 -17.41 -38.63 7.83
C ASN A 123 -16.94 -38.52 6.36
N ALA A 124 -16.23 -37.44 6.01
CA ALA A 124 -14.98 -37.45 5.22
C ALA A 124 -14.35 -36.05 5.10
N LEU A 125 -13.07 -35.95 5.52
CA LEU A 125 -11.94 -35.09 5.06
C LEU A 125 -12.29 -33.70 4.48
N ASP A 126 -11.74 -32.56 4.91
CA ASP A 126 -10.33 -32.25 5.14
C ASP A 126 -10.24 -30.80 5.70
N THR A 127 -9.27 -30.62 6.62
CA THR A 127 -8.57 -29.39 7.05
C THR A 127 -9.30 -28.06 7.35
N ASP A 128 -9.47 -27.84 8.67
CA ASP A 128 -9.26 -26.60 9.45
C ASP A 128 -9.40 -25.25 8.74
N THR A 129 -10.61 -24.71 8.86
CA THR A 129 -10.82 -23.33 9.33
C THR A 129 -10.63 -23.35 10.86
N ASP A 130 -10.02 -22.38 11.52
CA ASP A 130 -10.74 -21.31 12.24
C ASP A 130 -9.70 -20.59 13.15
N THR A 131 -9.73 -19.27 13.35
CA THR A 131 -10.63 -18.58 14.29
C THR A 131 -10.72 -19.33 15.62
N ASP A 132 -10.19 -18.78 16.72
CA ASP A 132 -11.01 -18.56 17.92
C ASP A 132 -10.19 -18.04 19.10
N THR A 133 -10.69 -16.92 19.60
CA THR A 133 -11.12 -16.68 20.98
C THR A 133 -10.88 -17.80 22.00
N ASP A 134 -10.22 -17.42 23.10
CA ASP A 134 -9.94 -18.21 24.29
C ASP A 134 -11.17 -18.88 24.93
N THR A 135 -11.00 -20.13 25.35
CA THR A 135 -11.49 -20.61 26.65
C THR A 135 -10.61 -21.77 27.12
N GLU A 136 -9.91 -21.56 28.24
CA GLU A 136 -9.08 -22.56 28.89
C GLU A 136 -9.87 -23.73 29.47
N LYS A 137 -9.30 -24.95 29.39
CA LYS A 137 -9.13 -25.86 30.55
C LYS A 137 -8.22 -27.07 30.24
N ASN A 138 -7.05 -26.99 30.86
CA ASN A 138 -6.17 -28.02 31.44
C ASN A 138 -6.68 -29.50 31.53
N LYS A 139 -5.94 -30.47 30.93
CA LYS A 139 -5.16 -31.53 31.64
C LYS A 139 -4.71 -32.71 30.74
N ASP A 140 -3.40 -32.95 30.80
CA ASP A 140 -2.62 -34.20 30.91
C ASP A 140 -2.78 -35.44 29.98
N HIS A 141 -1.61 -35.78 29.39
CA HIS A 141 -0.96 -37.11 29.22
C HIS A 141 -1.66 -38.18 28.34
N THR A 142 -1.02 -38.96 27.43
CA THR A 142 0.35 -39.53 27.37
C THR A 142 0.68 -40.14 25.98
N ALA A 143 1.98 -40.14 25.63
CA ALA A 143 2.80 -41.11 24.84
C ALA A 143 2.50 -41.36 23.32
N VAL A 144 3.30 -40.87 22.33
CA VAL A 144 4.67 -41.26 21.82
C VAL A 144 4.63 -42.30 20.66
N PRO A 145 5.51 -42.33 19.62
CA PRO A 145 6.28 -41.29 18.89
C PRO A 145 6.28 -41.46 17.33
N ALA A 146 6.63 -40.43 16.53
CA ALA A 146 7.25 -40.64 15.20
C ALA A 146 7.94 -39.39 14.60
N ALA A 147 9.26 -39.53 14.43
CA ALA A 147 10.15 -38.98 13.40
C ALA A 147 10.24 -37.44 13.15
N ALA A 148 11.46 -36.94 13.37
CA ALA A 148 11.92 -35.56 13.28
C ALA A 148 11.66 -34.86 11.93
N ALA A 149 11.01 -33.70 11.99
CA ALA A 149 11.09 -32.64 10.98
C ALA A 149 11.75 -31.41 11.63
N ALA A 150 12.66 -30.76 10.89
CA ALA A 150 13.44 -29.60 11.33
C ALA A 150 12.56 -28.49 11.95
N PRO A 151 13.05 -27.75 12.97
CA PRO A 151 12.22 -26.81 13.72
C PRO A 151 11.71 -25.69 12.80
N LYS A 152 10.39 -25.60 12.63
CA LYS A 152 9.76 -24.40 12.05
C LYS A 152 10.20 -23.23 12.93
N TYR A 153 10.96 -22.29 12.36
CA TYR A 153 11.40 -21.08 13.05
C TYR A 153 10.17 -20.35 13.59
N SER A 154 9.93 -20.45 14.89
CA SER A 154 8.86 -19.73 15.56
C SER A 154 9.45 -18.40 16.03
N ALA A 155 9.17 -17.33 15.29
CA ALA A 155 9.55 -15.98 15.69
C ALA A 155 9.05 -15.64 17.10
N GLN A 156 7.93 -16.22 17.53
CA GLN A 156 7.40 -16.08 18.87
C GLN A 156 8.26 -16.78 19.92
N ALA A 157 8.74 -18.00 19.65
CA ALA A 157 9.64 -18.71 20.56
C ALA A 157 10.98 -18.00 20.72
N ASP A 158 11.52 -17.45 19.63
CA ASP A 158 12.75 -16.64 19.66
C ASP A 158 12.58 -15.35 20.47
N LEU A 159 11.42 -14.68 20.35
CA LEU A 159 11.10 -13.49 21.12
C LEU A 159 11.00 -13.79 22.62
N VAL A 160 10.30 -14.87 22.97
CA VAL A 160 10.16 -15.32 24.37
C VAL A 160 11.53 -15.74 24.94
N ALA A 161 12.35 -16.47 24.17
CA ALA A 161 13.72 -16.81 24.56
C ALA A 161 14.62 -15.56 24.73
N SER A 162 14.26 -14.45 24.10
CA SER A 162 14.97 -13.16 24.21
C SER A 162 14.45 -12.27 25.35
N GLY A 163 13.58 -12.80 26.23
CA GLY A 163 13.06 -12.09 27.40
C GLY A 163 11.84 -11.20 27.13
N VAL A 164 11.14 -11.40 26.00
CA VAL A 164 9.90 -10.68 25.68
C VAL A 164 8.70 -11.43 26.26
N THR A 165 7.76 -10.71 26.86
CA THR A 165 6.53 -11.31 27.35
C THR A 165 5.68 -11.86 26.20
N GLN A 166 4.93 -12.94 26.47
CA GLN A 166 4.09 -13.58 25.44
C GLN A 166 3.08 -12.61 24.82
N GLN A 167 2.54 -11.69 25.63
CA GLN A 167 1.62 -10.65 25.19
C GLN A 167 2.29 -9.65 24.23
N THR A 168 3.42 -9.06 24.62
CA THR A 168 4.15 -8.10 23.77
C THR A 168 4.60 -8.74 22.46
N ALA A 169 5.02 -10.01 22.50
CA ALA A 169 5.38 -10.77 21.30
C ALA A 169 4.17 -10.97 20.37
N ALA A 170 3.00 -11.34 20.90
CA ALA A 170 1.78 -11.51 20.12
C ALA A 170 1.33 -10.18 19.47
N ASP A 171 1.31 -9.09 20.24
CA ASP A 171 0.90 -7.76 19.76
C ASP A 171 1.83 -7.24 18.66
N TRP A 172 3.14 -7.44 18.83
CA TRP A 172 4.13 -7.01 17.84
C TRP A 172 4.04 -7.82 16.53
N LEU A 173 3.78 -9.13 16.62
CA LEU A 173 3.52 -9.97 15.46
C LEU A 173 2.23 -9.57 14.73
N ALA A 174 1.18 -9.20 15.47
CA ALA A 174 -0.07 -8.68 14.91
C ALA A 174 0.14 -7.34 14.18
N LEU A 175 0.93 -6.44 14.77
CA LEU A 175 1.32 -5.17 14.14
C LEU A 175 2.09 -5.41 12.83
N ARG A 176 3.11 -6.28 12.86
CA ARG A 176 3.93 -6.65 11.71
C ARG A 176 3.11 -7.27 10.57
N LYS A 177 2.13 -8.12 10.90
CA LYS A 177 1.18 -8.71 9.94
C LYS A 177 0.33 -7.62 9.26
N THR A 178 -0.24 -6.72 10.05
CA THR A 178 -1.05 -5.59 9.54
C THR A 178 -0.24 -4.67 8.62
N LYS A 179 1.01 -4.43 9.01
CA LYS A 179 1.95 -3.58 8.29
C LYS A 179 2.66 -4.28 7.13
N LYS A 180 2.37 -5.57 6.87
CA LYS A 180 3.01 -6.39 5.83
C LYS A 180 4.54 -6.38 5.89
N ALA A 181 5.08 -6.40 7.11
CA ALA A 181 6.51 -6.43 7.37
C ALA A 181 6.90 -7.82 7.90
N PRO A 182 7.40 -8.73 7.05
CA PRO A 182 7.83 -10.06 7.50
C PRO A 182 8.86 -9.96 8.64
N VAL A 183 8.77 -10.87 9.60
CA VAL A 183 9.76 -10.95 10.68
C VAL A 183 10.97 -11.73 10.17
N SER A 184 12.10 -11.05 10.06
CA SER A 184 13.39 -11.68 9.76
C SER A 184 14.29 -11.62 10.98
N LYS A 185 15.19 -12.60 11.13
CA LYS A 185 16.19 -12.64 12.20
C LYS A 185 17.02 -11.36 12.24
N THR A 186 17.44 -10.86 11.08
CA THR A 186 18.19 -9.59 10.95
C THR A 186 17.42 -8.38 11.49
N ALA A 187 16.09 -8.33 11.28
CA ALA A 187 15.27 -7.22 11.78
C ALA A 187 15.08 -7.29 13.31
N LEU A 188 15.05 -8.49 13.89
CA LEU A 188 15.04 -8.67 15.34
C LEU A 188 16.39 -8.29 15.95
N ASP A 189 17.48 -8.75 15.35
CA ASP A 189 18.84 -8.44 15.81
C ASP A 189 19.15 -6.94 15.73
N SER A 190 18.64 -6.23 14.72
CA SER A 190 18.78 -4.76 14.65
C SER A 190 18.00 -4.07 15.77
N ILE A 191 16.76 -4.50 16.06
CA ILE A 191 15.96 -3.91 17.14
C ILE A 191 16.61 -4.17 18.50
N LYS A 192 17.19 -5.35 18.72
CA LYS A 192 17.95 -5.68 19.93
C LYS A 192 19.12 -4.74 20.16
N ARG A 193 19.96 -4.52 19.13
CA ARG A 193 21.12 -3.61 19.22
C ARG A 193 20.72 -2.16 19.49
N GLU A 194 19.65 -1.70 18.86
CA GLU A 194 19.11 -0.35 19.07
C GLU A 194 18.48 -0.21 20.47
N ALA A 195 17.81 -1.24 20.98
CA ALA A 195 17.30 -1.28 22.35
C ALA A 195 18.44 -1.19 23.38
N GLU A 196 19.51 -1.96 23.19
CA GLU A 196 20.72 -1.89 24.02
C GLU A 196 21.35 -0.50 23.99
N THR A 197 21.42 0.13 22.82
CA THR A 197 21.95 1.50 22.65
C THR A 197 21.09 2.54 23.37
N ALA A 198 19.77 2.33 23.42
CA ALA A 198 18.84 3.17 24.17
C ALA A 198 18.81 2.89 25.68
N GLY A 199 19.52 1.85 26.15
CA GLY A 199 19.41 1.38 27.54
C GLY A 199 18.02 0.81 27.88
N MET A 200 17.27 0.36 26.86
CA MET A 200 15.92 -0.19 27.01
C MET A 200 15.92 -1.71 26.86
N THR A 201 15.01 -2.39 27.56
CA THR A 201 14.81 -3.83 27.36
C THR A 201 14.13 -4.09 26.02
N LEU A 202 14.37 -5.27 25.44
CA LEU A 202 13.70 -5.67 24.20
C LEU A 202 12.16 -5.65 24.36
N ASP A 203 11.64 -6.11 25.50
CA ASP A 203 10.20 -6.09 25.80
C ASP A 203 9.64 -4.66 25.80
N SER A 204 10.26 -3.73 26.54
CA SER A 204 9.81 -2.34 26.59
C SER A 204 9.88 -1.65 25.21
N THR A 205 10.90 -1.98 24.42
CA THR A 205 11.08 -1.46 23.06
C THR A 205 9.98 -1.95 22.12
N LEU A 206 9.63 -3.24 22.18
CA LEU A 206 8.56 -3.80 21.35
C LEU A 206 7.19 -3.30 21.78
N ALA A 207 6.94 -3.16 23.09
CA ALA A 207 5.72 -2.53 23.61
C ALA A 207 5.59 -1.08 23.12
N LEU A 208 6.69 -0.32 23.10
CA LEU A 208 6.73 1.03 22.56
C LEU A 208 6.44 1.06 21.05
N CYS A 209 6.95 0.08 20.32
CA CYS A 209 6.63 -0.08 18.90
C CYS A 209 5.15 -0.36 18.68
N CYS A 210 4.54 -1.22 19.51
CA CYS A 210 3.10 -1.52 19.46
C CYS A 210 2.25 -0.28 19.73
N THR A 211 2.57 0.49 20.80
CA THR A 211 1.82 1.69 21.16
C THR A 211 1.92 2.81 20.14
N ARG A 212 3.08 2.98 19.48
CA ARG A 212 3.29 4.01 18.44
C ARG A 212 3.02 3.53 17.01
N GLY A 213 2.73 2.24 16.83
CA GLY A 213 2.54 1.63 15.51
C GLY A 213 3.81 1.60 14.65
N TRP A 214 4.99 1.60 15.27
CA TRP A 214 6.28 1.57 14.58
C TRP A 214 6.67 0.15 14.14
N GLN A 215 7.16 0.01 12.92
CA GLN A 215 7.60 -1.28 12.37
C GLN A 215 9.03 -1.64 12.80
N GLY A 216 9.85 -0.65 13.14
CA GLY A 216 11.23 -0.79 13.61
C GLY A 216 11.50 0.14 14.78
N PHE A 217 12.74 0.15 15.27
CA PHE A 217 13.17 0.98 16.39
C PHE A 217 14.58 1.49 16.14
N LYS A 218 14.85 2.73 16.57
CA LYS A 218 16.19 3.31 16.67
C LYS A 218 16.35 4.03 18.00
N ALA A 219 17.53 3.96 18.60
CA ALA A 219 17.80 4.60 19.88
C ALA A 219 17.62 6.13 19.82
N GLU A 220 17.97 6.75 18.68
CA GLU A 220 17.85 8.19 18.46
C GLU A 220 16.41 8.73 18.60
N TRP A 221 15.39 7.87 18.49
CA TRP A 221 13.98 8.29 18.60
C TRP A 221 13.50 8.50 20.03
N VAL A 222 14.20 7.90 21.00
CA VAL A 222 13.84 7.94 22.42
C VAL A 222 14.89 8.65 23.27
N LEU A 223 16.14 8.69 22.79
CA LEU A 223 17.18 9.47 23.41
C LEU A 223 17.00 10.94 23.06
N PRO A 224 17.25 11.87 24.00
CA PRO A 224 17.39 13.28 23.65
C PRO A 224 18.47 13.39 22.57
N PRO A 225 18.35 14.34 21.61
CA PRO A 225 19.39 14.54 20.62
C PRO A 225 20.71 14.68 21.36
N ALA A 226 21.64 13.75 21.12
CA ALA A 226 22.98 13.81 21.68
C ALA A 226 23.47 15.22 21.39
N GLY A 227 23.69 16.01 22.45
CA GLY A 227 23.81 17.46 22.33
C GLY A 227 24.77 17.82 21.21
N ASN A 228 24.23 18.27 20.08
CA ASN A 228 25.00 18.91 19.04
C ASN A 228 25.37 20.30 19.60
N ALA A 229 26.33 20.29 20.53
CA ALA A 229 27.03 21.46 21.01
C ALA A 229 28.02 21.98 19.97
N GLN A 230 27.70 21.89 18.67
CA GLN A 230 28.45 22.59 17.63
C GLN A 230 27.53 22.98 16.49
N ARG A 231 27.51 24.29 16.22
CA ARG A 231 26.95 25.04 15.08
C ARG A 231 25.53 25.61 15.25
N ALA A 232 25.28 26.30 16.36
CA ALA A 232 24.60 27.59 16.27
C ALA A 232 25.70 28.65 16.16
N GLY A 233 25.94 29.17 14.96
CA GLY A 233 26.69 30.43 14.81
C GLY A 233 25.93 31.55 15.54
N PRO A 234 26.60 32.67 15.90
CA PRO A 234 25.91 33.78 16.54
C PRO A 234 24.70 34.20 15.69
N PRO A 235 23.56 34.56 16.32
CA PRO A 235 22.36 34.94 15.59
C PRO A 235 22.71 36.09 14.65
N GLN A 236 22.65 35.84 13.33
CA GLN A 236 22.79 36.92 12.37
C GLN A 236 21.64 37.89 12.59
N ALA A 237 21.97 39.13 12.93
CA ALA A 237 21.00 40.21 13.00
C ALA A 237 20.23 40.27 11.67
N SER A 238 18.91 40.27 11.76
CA SER A 238 18.01 40.48 10.62
C SER A 238 18.50 41.67 9.78
N ARG A 239 18.64 41.48 8.46
CA ARG A 239 18.98 42.54 7.50
C ARG A 239 17.92 43.66 7.46
N HIS A 240 16.74 43.41 8.03
CA HIS A 240 15.68 44.39 8.23
C HIS A 240 15.59 44.73 9.71
N SER A 241 16.53 45.56 10.16
CA SER A 241 16.43 46.35 11.39
C SER A 241 16.30 47.81 10.97
N ASN A 242 15.65 48.64 11.80
CA ASN A 242 15.27 50.05 11.60
C ASN A 242 13.78 50.36 11.38
N PHE A 243 12.85 49.42 11.58
CA PHE A 243 11.40 49.76 11.61
C PHE A 243 11.07 50.76 12.74
N ASP A 244 11.75 50.64 13.89
CA ASP A 244 11.58 51.55 15.04
C ASP A 244 12.11 52.98 14.79
N LYS A 245 12.85 53.21 13.69
CA LYS A 245 13.41 54.52 13.32
C LYS A 245 12.65 55.19 12.18
N ILE A 246 11.62 54.54 11.63
CA ILE A 246 10.77 55.13 10.60
C ILE A 246 9.67 55.91 11.32
N ASP A 247 9.66 57.23 11.17
CA ASP A 247 8.56 58.05 11.66
C ASP A 247 7.38 57.94 10.69
N TYR A 248 6.41 57.09 11.05
CA TYR A 248 5.20 56.86 10.26
C TYR A 248 4.17 58.01 10.34
N HIS A 249 4.45 59.07 11.11
CA HIS A 249 3.57 60.23 11.23
C HIS A 249 3.99 61.39 10.33
N GLU A 250 5.17 61.31 9.68
CA GLU A 250 5.61 62.33 8.72
C GLU A 250 4.73 62.25 7.45
N GLY A 251 3.93 63.30 7.19
CA GLY A 251 3.04 63.39 6.03
C GLY A 251 1.57 63.03 6.25
N ILE A 252 1.16 62.70 7.48
CA ILE A 252 -0.24 62.47 7.84
C ILE A 252 -0.82 63.70 8.55
N GLN A 253 -1.56 64.55 7.83
CA GLN A 253 -2.41 65.58 8.44
C GLN A 253 -3.88 65.14 8.40
N ASN A 254 -4.51 65.02 9.56
CA ASN A 254 -5.93 64.67 9.72
C ASN A 254 -6.38 63.39 8.98
N GLY A 255 -5.54 62.34 9.00
CA GLY A 255 -5.90 61.04 8.42
C GLY A 255 -5.94 60.99 6.89
N ARG A 256 -5.40 62.00 6.21
CA ARG A 256 -5.12 61.96 4.76
C ARG A 256 -3.64 62.23 4.51
N ILE A 257 -3.08 61.45 3.59
CA ILE A 257 -1.71 61.61 3.09
C ILE A 257 -1.69 62.90 2.27
N ALA A 258 -0.80 63.83 2.61
CA ALA A 258 -0.59 65.07 1.85
C ALA A 258 0.09 64.80 0.50
#